data_AF-Q3LBJ1-F1
#
_entry.id   AF-Q3LBJ1-F1
#
_cell.length_a   1.000
_cell.length_b   1.000
_cell.length_c   1.000
_cell.angle_alpha   90.00
_cell.angle_beta   90.00
_cell.angle_gamma   90.00
#
_symmetry.space_group_name_H-M   'P 1'
#
loop_
_entity.id
_entity.type
_entity.pdbx_description
1 polymer ?
#
loop_
_entity_poly.entity_id
_entity_poly.type
_entity_poly.pdbx_seq_one_letter_code
_entity_poly.pdbx_strand_id
1 'polypeptide(L)'
;MEKFFQETLWGKLKMTNMIKDRKDWNISRQRTWGAPIPIFYSENNQPILDLQLINHVADLFEKHGIEIWYEWDCKRLLPPNYNHPESPNGIFTKELDIMDVWFDSGTSYSILPQIKDVYLEG
;
A
#
# COMPACT_ATOMS: atom_id res chain seq x y z
N MET A 1 -20.80 29.78 15.30
CA MET A 1 -19.84 29.12 14.40
C MET A 1 -18.46 28.89 15.03
N GLU A 2 -18.15 29.42 16.21
CA GLU A 2 -16.94 29.06 17.00
C GLU A 2 -17.12 27.84 17.92
N LYS A 3 -18.29 27.17 17.89
CA LYS A 3 -18.73 26.24 18.96
C LYS A 3 -18.62 24.74 18.67
N PHE A 4 -18.15 24.32 17.48
CA PHE A 4 -18.04 22.90 17.13
C PHE A 4 -16.62 22.31 17.28
N PHE A 5 -15.62 23.16 17.53
CA PHE A 5 -14.21 22.78 17.65
C PHE A 5 -13.70 22.91 19.11
N GLN A 6 -14.41 22.32 20.06
CA GLN A 6 -13.64 21.78 21.18
C GLN A 6 -13.07 20.45 20.70
N GLU A 7 -11.89 20.51 20.09
CA GLU A 7 -10.90 19.44 20.23
C GLU A 7 -10.88 19.11 21.72
N THR A 8 -11.52 18.01 22.13
CA THR A 8 -11.49 17.67 23.55
C THR A 8 -10.01 17.50 23.90
N LEU A 9 -9.52 18.26 24.89
CA LEU A 9 -8.13 18.19 25.33
C LEU A 9 -7.70 16.74 25.56
N TRP A 10 -8.65 15.92 26.04
CA TRP A 10 -8.48 14.48 26.20
C TRP A 10 -8.28 13.72 24.88
N GLY A 11 -9.11 13.93 23.85
CA GLY A 11 -8.95 13.25 22.56
C GLY A 11 -7.62 13.59 21.89
N LYS A 12 -7.24 14.87 21.93
CA LYS A 12 -5.93 15.34 21.43
C LYS A 12 -4.76 14.72 22.19
N LEU A 13 -4.83 14.70 23.52
CA LEU A 13 -3.79 14.11 24.38
C LEU A 13 -3.67 12.60 24.15
N LYS A 14 -4.80 11.89 24.04
CA LYS A 14 -4.85 10.45 23.75
C LYS A 14 -4.17 10.13 22.42
N MET A 15 -4.53 10.83 21.35
CA MET A 15 -3.94 10.63 20.02
C MET A 15 -2.44 10.96 20.02
N THR A 16 -2.05 12.07 20.65
CA THR A 16 -0.65 12.50 20.73
C THR A 16 0.21 11.46 21.45
N ASN A 17 -0.25 10.94 22.59
CA ASN A 17 0.48 9.92 23.33
C ASN A 17 0.54 8.59 22.55
N MET A 18 -0.55 8.20 21.88
CA MET A 18 -0.57 7.00 21.04
C MET A 18 0.45 7.07 19.91
N ILE A 19 0.56 8.21 19.22
CA ILE A 19 1.55 8.41 18.14
C ILE A 19 2.97 8.43 18.72
N LYS A 20 3.18 9.10 19.85
CA LYS A 20 4.49 9.24 20.49
C LYS A 20 5.10 7.89 20.86
N ASP A 21 4.30 6.97 21.40
CA ASP A 21 4.77 5.68 21.90
C ASP A 21 4.54 4.53 20.89
N ARG A 22 4.16 4.86 19.65
CA ARG A 22 3.88 3.89 18.58
C ARG A 22 5.15 3.15 18.15
N LYS A 23 5.04 1.82 18.03
CA LYS A 23 6.05 0.97 17.39
C LYS A 23 5.78 0.81 15.89
N ASP A 24 6.74 0.20 15.19
CA ASP A 24 6.61 -0.12 13.78
C ASP A 24 5.30 -0.84 13.45
N TRP A 25 4.73 -0.46 12.31
CA TRP A 25 3.53 -1.09 11.79
C TRP A 25 3.91 -2.18 10.80
N ASN A 26 3.69 -3.42 11.19
CA ASN A 26 3.69 -4.50 10.22
C ASN A 26 2.44 -4.36 9.34
N ILE A 27 2.64 -3.98 8.09
CA ILE A 27 1.59 -3.79 7.09
C ILE A 27 1.32 -5.04 6.24
N SER A 28 2.16 -6.08 6.32
CA SER A 28 2.00 -7.28 5.49
C SER A 28 1.18 -8.36 6.20
N ARG A 29 0.38 -9.10 5.44
CA ARG A 29 -0.45 -10.21 5.93
C ARG A 29 -0.37 -11.38 4.96
N GLN A 30 -0.10 -12.58 5.48
CA GLN A 30 -0.14 -13.84 4.72
C GLN A 30 -1.59 -14.32 4.58
N ARG A 31 -2.36 -13.65 3.72
CA ARG A 31 -3.78 -13.91 3.47
C ARG A 31 -4.08 -13.79 1.98
N THR A 32 -5.24 -14.30 1.58
CA THR A 32 -5.62 -14.36 0.15
C THR A 32 -6.62 -13.29 -0.26
N TRP A 33 -7.21 -12.53 0.68
CA TRP A 33 -8.24 -11.54 0.39
C TRP A 33 -7.84 -10.16 0.94
N GLY A 34 -7.47 -9.26 0.03
CA GLY A 34 -7.13 -7.86 0.27
C GLY A 34 -6.23 -7.32 -0.85
N ALA A 35 -5.80 -6.06 -0.72
CA ALA A 35 -4.95 -5.43 -1.73
C ALA A 35 -3.54 -6.07 -1.73
N PRO A 36 -3.00 -6.50 -2.88
CA PRO A 36 -1.64 -7.04 -2.95
C PRO A 36 -0.59 -5.96 -2.67
N ILE A 37 0.54 -6.36 -2.09
CA ILE A 37 1.72 -5.49 -1.98
C ILE A 37 2.52 -5.60 -3.28
N PRO A 38 2.63 -4.54 -4.12
CA PRO A 38 3.19 -4.64 -5.48
C PRO A 38 4.73 -4.64 -5.47
N ILE A 39 5.34 -5.58 -4.75
CA ILE A 39 6.79 -5.77 -4.68
C ILE A 39 7.17 -6.96 -5.56
N PHE A 40 8.22 -6.77 -6.34
CA PHE A 40 8.90 -7.83 -7.06
C PHE A 40 10.19 -8.20 -6.35
N TYR A 41 10.63 -9.42 -6.57
CA TYR A 41 11.91 -9.93 -6.08
C TYR A 41 12.79 -10.32 -7.26
N SER A 42 14.08 -10.03 -7.14
CA SER A 42 15.09 -10.47 -8.08
C SER A 42 15.35 -11.98 -7.98
N GLU A 43 16.15 -12.54 -8.89
CA GLU A 43 16.51 -13.96 -8.86
C GLU A 43 17.25 -14.38 -7.58
N ASN A 44 17.88 -13.43 -6.89
CA ASN A 44 18.54 -13.60 -5.59
C ASN A 44 17.62 -13.33 -4.39
N ASN A 45 16.31 -13.26 -4.61
CA ASN A 45 15.29 -13.02 -3.60
C ASN A 45 15.45 -11.67 -2.87
N GLN A 46 16.01 -10.66 -3.54
CA GLN A 46 16.09 -9.29 -3.02
C GLN A 46 14.89 -8.47 -3.48
N PRO A 47 14.24 -7.70 -2.59
CA PRO A 47 13.10 -6.87 -2.98
C PRO A 47 13.53 -5.73 -3.90
N ILE A 48 12.76 -5.52 -4.96
CA ILE A 48 12.96 -4.43 -5.93
C ILE A 48 11.99 -3.31 -5.56
N LEU A 49 12.52 -2.24 -4.96
CA LEU A 49 11.76 -1.06 -4.54
C LEU A 49 11.90 0.06 -5.59
N ASP A 50 11.34 -0.19 -6.77
CA ASP A 50 11.37 0.73 -7.91
C ASP A 50 10.02 1.43 -8.08
N LEU A 51 10.02 2.76 -7.96
CA LEU A 51 8.81 3.58 -8.11
C LEU A 51 8.19 3.47 -9.51
N GLN A 52 9.00 3.33 -10.56
CA GLN A 52 8.50 3.18 -11.93
C GLN A 52 7.75 1.86 -12.09
N LEU A 53 8.27 0.80 -11.48
CA LEU A 53 7.65 -0.51 -11.48
C LEU A 53 6.34 -0.53 -10.68
N ILE A 54 6.34 0.09 -9.50
CA ILE A 54 5.13 0.23 -8.68
C ILE A 54 4.04 1.00 -9.43
N ASN A 55 4.39 2.12 -10.07
CA ASN A 55 3.45 2.92 -10.86
C ASN A 55 2.95 2.14 -12.09
N HIS A 56 3.80 1.37 -12.76
CA HIS A 56 3.38 0.51 -13.87
C HIS A 56 2.32 -0.51 -13.43
N VAL A 57 2.51 -1.15 -12.27
CA VAL A 57 1.52 -2.07 -11.71
C VAL A 57 0.25 -1.35 -11.32
N ALA A 58 0.35 -0.15 -10.74
CA ALA A 58 -0.82 0.68 -10.43
C ALA A 58 -1.65 0.99 -11.69
N ASP A 59 -1.01 1.34 -12.81
CA ASP A 59 -1.69 1.54 -14.10
C ASP A 59 -2.38 0.27 -14.62
N LEU A 60 -1.80 -0.90 -14.36
CA LEU A 60 -2.41 -2.19 -14.72
C LEU A 60 -3.62 -2.49 -13.83
N PHE A 61 -3.52 -2.23 -12.52
CA PHE A 61 -4.64 -2.39 -11.58
C PHE A 61 -5.81 -1.46 -11.93
N GLU A 62 -5.53 -0.22 -12.33
CA GLU A 62 -6.58 0.72 -12.77
C GLU A 62 -7.32 0.20 -14.02
N LYS A 63 -6.62 -0.46 -14.93
CA LYS A 63 -7.21 -0.95 -16.20
C LYS A 63 -7.90 -2.30 -16.09
N HIS A 64 -7.41 -3.18 -15.23
CA HIS A 64 -7.79 -4.59 -15.24
C HIS A 64 -8.28 -5.13 -13.89
N GLY A 65 -8.22 -4.32 -12.83
CA GLY A 65 -8.49 -4.78 -11.47
C GLY A 65 -7.25 -5.35 -10.79
N ILE A 66 -7.32 -5.49 -9.46
CA ILE A 66 -6.21 -6.00 -8.63
C ILE A 66 -6.02 -7.51 -8.78
N GLU A 67 -7.04 -8.21 -9.28
CA GLU A 67 -7.10 -9.65 -9.46
C GLU A 67 -5.99 -10.16 -10.40
N ILE A 68 -5.55 -9.32 -11.34
CA ILE A 68 -4.43 -9.63 -12.24
C ILE A 68 -3.14 -9.94 -11.47
N TRP A 69 -2.98 -9.40 -10.26
CA TRP A 69 -1.80 -9.70 -9.43
C TRP A 69 -1.73 -11.18 -9.09
N TYR A 70 -2.85 -11.89 -9.06
CA TYR A 70 -2.90 -13.33 -8.78
C TYR A 70 -3.00 -14.14 -10.08
N GLU A 71 -3.75 -13.66 -11.06
CA GLU A 71 -4.03 -14.39 -12.31
C GLU A 71 -2.87 -14.37 -13.30
N TRP A 72 -2.13 -13.26 -13.39
CA TRP A 72 -1.09 -13.10 -14.40
C TRP A 72 0.25 -13.61 -13.88
N ASP A 73 1.08 -14.11 -14.80
CA ASP A 73 2.46 -14.44 -14.48
C ASP A 73 3.28 -13.17 -14.19
N CYS A 74 4.42 -13.35 -13.52
CA CYS A 74 5.29 -12.23 -13.15
C CYS A 74 5.71 -11.41 -14.38
N LYS A 75 6.04 -12.09 -15.49
CA LYS A 75 6.50 -11.45 -16.72
C LYS A 75 5.47 -10.49 -17.32
N ARG A 76 4.18 -10.81 -17.26
CA ARG A 76 3.11 -9.96 -17.79
C ARG A 76 2.80 -8.75 -16.90
N LEU A 77 3.20 -8.78 -15.64
CA LEU A 77 3.07 -7.66 -14.68
C LEU A 77 4.27 -6.69 -14.76
N LEU A 78 5.35 -7.08 -15.43
CA LEU A 78 6.53 -6.23 -15.62
C LEU A 78 6.40 -5.35 -16.87
N PRO A 79 7.03 -4.16 -16.87
CA PRO A 79 7.19 -3.36 -18.08
C PRO A 79 7.85 -4.15 -19.23
N PRO A 80 7.56 -3.83 -20.49
CA PRO A 80 8.24 -4.44 -21.63
C PRO A 80 9.76 -4.27 -21.52
N ASN A 81 10.50 -5.36 -21.68
CA ASN A 81 11.97 -5.42 -21.56
C ASN A 81 12.52 -4.95 -20.20
N TYR A 82 11.74 -5.09 -19.12
CA TYR A 82 12.23 -4.80 -17.78
C TYR A 82 13.47 -5.63 -17.45
N ASN A 83 14.51 -4.96 -16.93
CA ASN A 83 15.74 -5.57 -16.47
C ASN A 83 16.13 -4.97 -15.11
N HIS A 84 16.90 -5.72 -14.33
CA HIS A 84 17.40 -5.24 -13.05
C HIS A 84 18.80 -5.82 -12.80
N PRO A 85 19.77 -5.04 -12.27
CA PRO A 85 21.13 -5.53 -12.03
C PRO A 85 21.20 -6.79 -11.16
N GLU A 86 20.32 -6.88 -10.17
CA GLU A 86 20.20 -8.04 -9.26
C GLU A 86 19.46 -9.24 -9.87
N SER A 87 18.97 -9.13 -11.11
CA SER A 87 18.35 -10.21 -11.89
C SER A 87 18.89 -10.22 -13.33
N PRO A 88 20.17 -10.56 -13.53
CA PRO A 88 20.81 -10.56 -14.84
C PRO A 88 20.20 -11.57 -15.82
N ASN A 89 19.54 -12.63 -15.34
CA ASN A 89 18.87 -13.61 -16.20
C ASN A 89 17.39 -13.26 -16.45
N GLY A 90 16.91 -12.12 -15.95
CA GLY A 90 15.52 -11.68 -16.11
C GLY A 90 14.52 -12.57 -15.37
N ILE A 91 14.95 -13.22 -14.29
CA ILE A 91 14.10 -14.05 -13.43
C ILE A 91 13.56 -13.19 -12.30
N PHE A 92 12.24 -13.10 -12.21
CA PHE A 92 11.57 -12.30 -11.19
C PHE A 92 10.47 -13.11 -10.53
N THR A 93 10.29 -12.91 -9.23
CA THR A 93 9.10 -13.37 -8.49
C THR A 93 8.35 -12.16 -7.94
N LYS A 94 7.14 -12.37 -7.43
CA LYS A 94 6.26 -11.33 -6.90
C LYS A 94 5.85 -11.65 -5.48
N GLU A 95 5.65 -10.61 -4.68
CA GLU A 95 5.10 -10.71 -3.33
C GLU A 95 3.68 -11.31 -3.37
N LEU A 96 3.40 -12.16 -2.40
CA LEU A 96 2.11 -12.83 -2.22
C LEU A 96 1.36 -12.33 -0.99
N ASP A 97 2.03 -11.61 -0.09
CA ASP A 97 1.40 -10.90 1.01
C ASP A 97 0.43 -9.81 0.50
N ILE A 98 -0.61 -9.60 1.30
CA ILE A 98 -1.54 -8.49 1.14
C ILE A 98 -1.28 -7.40 2.16
N MET A 99 -1.81 -6.22 1.87
CA MET A 99 -1.83 -5.08 2.76
C MET A 99 -2.80 -5.30 3.94
N ASP A 100 -2.45 -4.75 5.09
CA ASP A 100 -3.32 -4.66 6.26
C ASP A 100 -4.58 -3.82 5.97
N VAL A 101 -5.76 -4.30 6.38
CA VAL A 101 -7.04 -3.62 6.14
C VAL A 101 -7.12 -2.22 6.77
N TRP A 102 -6.33 -1.95 7.80
CA TRP A 102 -6.20 -0.62 8.38
C TRP A 102 -5.47 0.37 7.45
N PHE A 103 -4.62 -0.12 6.55
CA PHE A 103 -4.03 0.70 5.50
C PHE A 103 -5.05 1.03 4.42
N ASP A 104 -5.86 0.07 4.00
CA ASP A 104 -6.91 0.28 3.00
C ASP A 104 -7.92 1.34 3.49
N SER A 105 -8.42 1.19 4.72
CA SER A 105 -9.32 2.17 5.32
C SER A 105 -8.62 3.50 5.64
N GLY A 106 -7.38 3.44 6.11
CA GLY A 106 -6.55 4.61 6.43
C GLY A 106 -6.12 5.45 5.22
N THR A 107 -6.22 4.92 4.00
CA THR A 107 -5.93 5.64 2.74
C THR A 107 -7.19 6.18 2.06
N SER A 108 -8.38 5.96 2.62
CA SER A 108 -9.66 6.47 2.10
C SER A 108 -9.69 8.00 1.94
N TYR A 109 -8.90 8.75 2.71
CA TYR A 109 -8.80 10.20 2.55
C TYR A 109 -8.21 10.61 1.19
N SER A 110 -7.37 9.77 0.58
CA SER A 110 -6.62 10.09 -0.63
C SER A 110 -7.51 10.12 -1.88
N ILE A 111 -8.63 9.40 -1.86
CA ILE A 111 -9.60 9.33 -2.96
C ILE A 111 -10.69 10.41 -2.85
N LEU A 112 -10.69 11.21 -1.80
CA LEU A 112 -11.69 12.26 -1.60
C LEU A 112 -11.25 13.55 -2.31
N PRO A 113 -12.18 14.28 -2.96
CA PRO A 113 -11.85 15.47 -3.74
C PRO A 113 -11.38 16.67 -2.89
N GLN A 114 -11.59 16.61 -1.57
CA GLN A 114 -11.28 17.69 -0.64
C GLN A 114 -11.04 17.15 0.77
N ILE A 115 -10.21 17.87 1.53
CA ILE A 115 -10.04 17.68 2.97
C ILE A 115 -11.40 17.82 3.65
N LYS A 116 -11.68 16.92 4.59
CA LYS A 116 -12.93 16.91 5.35
C LYS A 116 -12.80 17.76 6.60
N ASP A 117 -13.86 18.49 6.93
CA ASP A 117 -13.89 19.36 8.11
C ASP A 117 -13.83 18.55 9.40
N VAL A 118 -14.43 17.34 9.42
CA VAL A 118 -14.52 16.46 10.59
C VAL A 118 -14.53 14.99 10.15
N TYR A 119 -13.82 14.14 10.91
CA TYR A 119 -13.97 12.67 10.89
C TYR A 119 -14.66 12.23 12.19
N LEU A 120 -15.71 11.43 12.09
CA LEU A 120 -16.50 10.95 13.24
C LEU A 120 -16.50 9.42 13.26
N GLU A 121 -15.78 8.86 14.22
CA GLU A 121 -15.68 7.43 14.48
C GLU A 121 -15.96 7.17 15.98
N GLY A 122 -16.24 5.90 16.33
CA GLY A 122 -16.63 5.48 17.69
C GLY A 122 -15.56 5.59 18.76
#